data_AF-A0A5C8JDT8-F1
#
_entry.id   AF-A0A5C8JDT8-F1
#
_cell.length_a   1.000
_cell.length_b   1.000
_cell.length_c   1.000
_cell.angle_alpha   90.00
_cell.angle_beta   90.00
_cell.angle_gamma   90.00
#
_symmetry.space_group_name_H-M   'P 1'
#
loop_
_entity.id
_entity.type
_entity.pdbx_description
1 polymer ?
#
loop_
_entity_poly.entity_id
_entity_poly.type
_entity_poly.pdbx_seq_one_letter_code
_entity_poly.pdbx_strand_id
1 'polypeptide(L)'
;MTVIAGCSSEKAAAPAASTPPPASAPKPAEAAKLRAALLPAPKGMQVAYGPEVGTYSTLRSTRQGLESVRQAKLDHPECAGAALLDVAQPEVAKAPAAVVGFASPKGSITQAVVSLPAGVFPGPLPSECGAYHAHVRGIDVVYRTRDLKMPKQGDESRAYLTTASGGDRQAQIGTVTIRRGTLVMSLMVVGREVKRAGLMELGKLADQNLSRAAV
;
A
#
# COMPACT_ATOMS: atom_id res chain seq x y z
N MET A 1 22.01 -29.39 66.81
CA MET A 1 22.23 -30.55 65.91
C MET A 1 20.92 -31.29 65.77
N THR A 2 20.73 -31.92 64.59
CA THR A 2 19.57 -32.69 64.13
C THR A 2 18.48 -31.89 63.39
N VAL A 3 18.34 -32.23 62.11
CA VAL A 3 17.40 -31.74 61.10
C VAL A 3 16.27 -32.76 60.98
N ILE A 4 15.00 -32.33 60.91
CA ILE A 4 13.92 -33.08 60.26
C ILE A 4 12.98 -32.09 59.55
N ALA A 5 12.71 -32.38 58.28
CA ALA A 5 11.85 -31.66 57.36
C ALA A 5 10.35 -31.88 57.63
N GLY A 6 9.51 -30.91 57.25
CA GLY A 6 8.05 -31.04 57.25
C GLY A 6 7.39 -29.92 56.44
N CYS A 7 6.77 -30.29 55.33
CA CYS A 7 6.10 -29.45 54.32
C CYS A 7 4.89 -28.68 54.86
N SER A 8 4.61 -27.50 54.29
CA SER A 8 3.23 -27.03 53.99
C SER A 8 3.22 -25.91 52.94
N SER A 9 2.63 -26.26 51.80
CA SER A 9 1.79 -25.49 50.87
C SER A 9 2.04 -23.99 50.65
N GLU A 10 2.33 -23.58 49.40
CA GLU A 10 1.49 -22.55 48.76
C GLU A 10 1.63 -22.47 47.23
N LYS A 11 0.47 -22.60 46.60
CA LYS A 11 0.00 -21.91 45.38
C LYS A 11 0.68 -22.22 44.04
N ALA A 12 -0.01 -23.08 43.29
CA ALA A 12 0.08 -23.16 41.83
C ALA A 12 -0.11 -21.78 41.21
N ALA A 13 0.96 -21.23 40.63
CA ALA A 13 0.88 -20.11 39.71
C ALA A 13 0.35 -20.63 38.38
N ALA A 14 -0.79 -20.08 37.95
CA ALA A 14 -1.37 -20.31 36.64
C ALA A 14 -0.33 -20.01 35.55
N PRO A 15 -0.28 -20.79 34.46
CA PRO A 15 0.61 -20.49 33.34
C PRO A 15 0.25 -19.12 32.77
N ALA A 16 1.26 -18.25 32.73
CA ALA A 16 1.18 -16.94 32.10
C ALA A 16 0.63 -17.08 30.69
N ALA A 17 -0.41 -16.29 30.40
CA ALA A 17 -1.00 -16.19 29.08
C ALA A 17 0.09 -15.92 28.04
N SER A 18 0.23 -16.86 27.11
CA SER A 18 1.17 -16.78 25.99
C SER A 18 0.94 -15.47 25.23
N THR A 19 1.97 -14.62 25.24
CA THR A 19 2.10 -13.49 24.33
C THR A 19 1.87 -13.97 22.90
N PRO A 20 1.03 -13.30 22.08
CA PRO A 20 0.87 -13.68 20.69
C PRO A 20 2.24 -13.60 19.99
N PRO A 21 2.60 -14.58 19.15
CA PRO A 21 3.86 -14.51 18.41
C PRO A 21 3.88 -13.23 17.55
N PRO A 22 5.04 -12.57 17.42
CA PRO A 22 5.17 -11.42 16.53
C PRO A 22 4.77 -11.84 15.12
N ALA A 23 4.14 -10.90 14.38
CA ALA A 23 3.75 -11.09 12.99
C ALA A 23 4.93 -11.68 12.22
N SER A 24 4.82 -12.96 11.89
CA SER A 24 5.93 -13.71 11.33
C SER A 24 6.21 -13.18 9.93
N ALA A 25 7.48 -12.94 9.62
CA ALA A 25 7.90 -12.59 8.27
C ALA A 25 7.31 -13.61 7.28
N PRO A 26 6.91 -13.19 6.07
CA PRO A 26 6.34 -14.09 5.09
C PRO A 26 7.29 -15.26 4.82
N LYS A 27 6.71 -16.45 4.60
CA LYS A 27 7.50 -17.64 4.27
C LYS A 27 8.34 -17.35 3.01
N PRO A 28 9.57 -17.86 2.88
CA PRO A 28 10.45 -17.55 1.74
C PRO A 28 9.79 -17.74 0.37
N ALA A 29 8.98 -18.78 0.21
CA ALA A 29 8.23 -19.05 -1.02
C ALA A 29 7.15 -17.97 -1.31
N GLU A 30 6.44 -17.50 -0.28
CA GLU A 30 5.46 -16.43 -0.41
C GLU A 30 6.14 -15.09 -0.73
N ALA A 31 7.28 -14.80 -0.09
CA ALA A 31 8.09 -13.64 -0.40
C ALA A 31 8.58 -13.64 -1.86
N ALA A 32 9.03 -14.80 -2.36
CA ALA A 32 9.42 -14.96 -3.76
C ALA A 32 8.25 -14.77 -4.73
N LYS A 33 7.08 -15.33 -4.39
CA LYS A 33 5.83 -15.17 -5.15
C LYS A 33 5.42 -13.70 -5.27
N LEU A 34 5.41 -12.96 -4.16
CA LEU A 34 5.08 -11.54 -4.13
C LEU A 34 6.07 -10.70 -4.95
N ARG A 35 7.36 -11.02 -4.87
CA ARG A 35 8.39 -10.33 -5.65
C ARG A 35 8.25 -10.60 -7.15
N ALA A 36 7.97 -11.85 -7.54
CA ALA A 36 7.76 -12.24 -8.93
C ALA A 36 6.50 -11.61 -9.55
N ALA A 37 5.50 -11.30 -8.71
CA ALA A 37 4.29 -10.59 -9.11
C ALA A 37 4.53 -9.08 -9.40
N LEU A 38 5.68 -8.51 -9.04
CA LEU A 38 6.01 -7.14 -9.41
C LEU A 38 6.23 -6.99 -10.91
N LEU A 39 5.93 -5.81 -11.45
CA LEU A 39 6.17 -5.49 -12.85
C LEU A 39 7.63 -5.06 -13.01
N PRO A 40 8.26 -5.33 -14.16
CA PRO A 40 9.58 -4.81 -14.45
C PRO A 40 9.55 -3.27 -14.58
N ALA A 41 10.72 -2.64 -14.45
CA ALA A 41 10.86 -1.21 -14.63
C ALA A 41 10.38 -0.80 -16.04
N PRO A 42 9.48 0.20 -16.15
CA PRO A 42 9.09 0.75 -17.45
C PRO A 42 10.29 1.36 -18.18
N LYS A 43 10.25 1.34 -19.52
CA LYS A 43 11.33 1.89 -20.36
C LYS A 43 11.65 3.33 -19.98
N GLY A 44 12.93 3.61 -19.70
CA GLY A 44 13.42 4.94 -19.34
C GLY A 44 13.22 5.33 -17.88
N MET A 45 12.71 4.43 -17.04
CA MET A 45 12.74 4.56 -15.58
C MET A 45 13.80 3.66 -14.98
N GLN A 46 14.34 4.07 -13.84
CA GLN A 46 15.29 3.28 -13.04
C GLN A 46 14.64 2.93 -11.70
N VAL A 47 15.11 1.85 -11.07
CA VAL A 47 14.71 1.51 -9.71
C VAL A 47 15.21 2.61 -8.77
N ALA A 48 14.28 3.29 -8.10
CA ALA A 48 14.58 4.29 -7.09
C ALA A 48 14.77 3.65 -5.71
N TYR A 49 14.00 2.61 -5.41
CA TYR A 49 14.10 1.81 -4.19
C TYR A 49 13.43 0.45 -4.35
N GLY A 50 13.77 -0.48 -3.46
CA GLY A 50 13.26 -1.85 -3.45
C GLY A 50 13.87 -2.75 -4.53
N PRO A 51 13.27 -3.91 -4.82
CA PRO A 51 12.03 -4.40 -4.21
C PRO A 51 12.24 -4.79 -2.74
N GLU A 52 11.40 -4.24 -1.87
CA GLU A 52 11.28 -4.61 -0.46
C GLU A 52 10.20 -5.70 -0.33
N VAL A 53 10.37 -6.66 0.58
CA VAL A 53 9.38 -7.71 0.85
C VAL A 53 9.24 -7.89 2.35
N GLY A 54 8.02 -8.04 2.84
CA GLY A 54 7.73 -8.13 4.27
C GLY A 54 6.29 -7.77 4.58
N THR A 55 6.02 -7.36 5.81
CA THR A 55 4.69 -6.86 6.21
C THR A 55 4.49 -5.43 5.71
N TYR A 56 3.38 -5.16 5.03
CA TYR A 56 3.15 -3.93 4.27
C TYR A 56 3.42 -2.65 5.07
N SER A 57 2.90 -2.54 6.30
CA SER A 57 3.08 -1.38 7.18
C SER A 57 4.51 -1.18 7.70
N THR A 58 5.33 -2.23 7.69
CA THR A 58 6.72 -2.21 8.21
C THR A 58 7.74 -1.86 7.14
N LEU A 59 7.37 -1.99 5.86
CA LEU A 59 8.23 -1.67 4.72
C LEU A 59 8.71 -0.22 4.82
N ARG A 60 9.99 0.00 4.52
CA ARG A 60 10.61 1.32 4.66
C ARG A 60 9.94 2.30 3.72
N SER A 61 9.73 1.90 2.47
CA SER A 61 9.01 2.67 1.46
C SER A 61 7.60 3.08 1.90
N THR A 62 6.80 2.15 2.44
CA THR A 62 5.47 2.45 2.99
C THR A 62 5.54 3.45 4.14
N ARG A 63 6.43 3.25 5.12
CA ARG A 63 6.58 4.17 6.26
C ARG A 63 6.98 5.58 5.82
N GLN A 64 7.90 5.69 4.86
CA GLN A 64 8.32 6.98 4.32
C GLN A 64 7.19 7.72 3.58
N GLY A 65 6.37 6.98 2.82
CA GLY A 65 5.18 7.53 2.18
C GLY A 65 4.19 8.09 3.21
N LEU A 66 3.89 7.32 4.25
CA LEU A 66 2.98 7.73 5.33
C LEU A 66 3.50 8.92 6.12
N GLU A 67 4.80 8.96 6.41
CA GLU A 67 5.41 10.09 7.09
C GLU A 67 5.28 11.38 6.27
N SER A 68 5.47 11.28 4.94
CA SER A 68 5.27 12.41 4.04
C SER A 68 3.84 12.93 4.06
N VAL A 69 2.86 12.03 4.19
CA VAL A 69 1.44 12.37 4.30
C VAL A 69 1.13 13.03 5.65
N ARG A 70 1.69 12.54 6.77
CA ARG A 70 1.49 13.12 8.11
C ARG A 70 2.03 14.54 8.26
N GLN A 71 3.00 14.92 7.43
CA GLN A 71 3.52 16.29 7.38
C GLN A 71 2.54 17.28 6.73
N ALA A 72 1.50 16.79 6.06
CA ALA A 72 0.44 17.62 5.49
C ALA A 72 -0.70 17.79 6.50
N LYS A 73 -1.23 19.01 6.61
CA LYS A 73 -2.46 19.28 7.36
C LYS A 73 -3.62 19.34 6.38
N LEU A 74 -4.51 18.35 6.41
CA LEU A 74 -5.67 18.31 5.53
C LEU A 74 -6.90 18.86 6.26
N ASP A 75 -7.78 19.53 5.54
CA ASP A 75 -9.14 19.84 6.03
C ASP A 75 -9.97 18.56 6.24
N HIS A 76 -9.71 17.54 5.42
CA HIS A 76 -10.26 16.19 5.48
C HIS A 76 -9.14 15.13 5.65
N PRO A 77 -8.70 14.82 6.90
CA PRO A 77 -7.64 13.85 7.15
C PRO A 77 -7.92 12.44 6.61
N GLU A 78 -9.19 12.04 6.57
CA GLU A 78 -9.68 10.78 6.01
C GLU A 78 -9.39 10.63 4.51
N CYS A 79 -9.21 11.74 3.79
CA CYS A 79 -8.92 11.72 2.36
C CYS A 79 -7.44 11.46 2.04
N ALA A 80 -6.58 11.46 3.07
CA ALA A 80 -5.18 11.17 2.94
C ALA A 80 -4.94 9.73 2.44
N GLY A 81 -4.74 9.58 1.14
CA GLY A 81 -4.52 8.27 0.53
C GLY A 81 -5.80 7.46 0.28
N ALA A 82 -6.98 8.08 0.26
CA ALA A 82 -8.26 7.40 -0.02
C ALA A 82 -8.30 6.66 -1.38
N ALA A 83 -7.40 7.01 -2.30
CA ALA A 83 -7.23 6.35 -3.61
C ALA A 83 -6.13 5.28 -3.63
N LEU A 84 -5.60 4.86 -2.46
CA LEU A 84 -4.50 3.92 -2.28
C LEU A 84 -4.90 2.78 -1.32
N LEU A 85 -3.96 1.84 -1.09
CA LEU A 85 -4.12 0.82 -0.06
C LEU A 85 -4.03 1.45 1.34
N ASP A 86 -5.09 1.30 2.12
CA ASP A 86 -5.22 1.93 3.43
C ASP A 86 -4.56 1.10 4.53
N VAL A 87 -3.45 1.59 5.05
CA VAL A 87 -2.72 0.97 6.18
C VAL A 87 -3.43 1.15 7.53
N ALA A 88 -4.49 1.96 7.62
CA ALA A 88 -5.33 2.01 8.81
C ALA A 88 -6.17 0.74 8.94
N GLN A 89 -6.43 0.03 7.83
CA GLN A 89 -7.08 -1.28 7.84
C GLN A 89 -6.07 -2.34 8.33
N PRO A 90 -6.34 -3.04 9.46
CA PRO A 90 -5.41 -4.01 10.02
C PRO A 90 -5.02 -5.14 9.07
N GLU A 91 -5.95 -5.59 8.23
CA GLU A 91 -5.78 -6.61 7.22
C GLU A 91 -4.75 -6.18 6.18
N VAL A 92 -4.80 -4.92 5.74
CA VAL A 92 -3.83 -4.34 4.80
C VAL A 92 -2.49 -4.08 5.49
N ALA A 93 -2.51 -3.53 6.70
CA ALA A 93 -1.30 -3.18 7.46
C ALA A 93 -0.42 -4.41 7.74
N LYS A 94 -1.05 -5.54 8.08
CA LYS A 94 -0.37 -6.78 8.48
C LYS A 94 -0.11 -7.73 7.32
N ALA A 95 -0.62 -7.43 6.13
CA ALA A 95 -0.50 -8.30 4.99
C ALA A 95 0.96 -8.45 4.52
N PRO A 96 1.35 -9.66 4.08
CA PRO A 96 2.54 -9.87 3.27
C PRO A 96 2.49 -9.03 1.99
N ALA A 97 3.57 -8.31 1.71
CA ALA A 97 3.66 -7.42 0.57
C ALA A 97 5.07 -7.37 -0.03
N ALA A 98 5.12 -7.00 -1.30
CA ALA A 98 6.33 -6.56 -2.00
C ALA A 98 6.11 -5.15 -2.57
N VAL A 99 7.09 -4.26 -2.40
CA VAL A 99 7.00 -2.86 -2.87
C VAL A 99 8.27 -2.46 -3.63
N VAL A 100 8.10 -1.80 -4.76
CA VAL A 100 9.19 -1.24 -5.58
C VAL A 100 8.82 0.16 -6.06
N GLY A 101 9.81 1.04 -6.12
CA GLY A 101 9.69 2.38 -6.67
C GLY A 101 10.56 2.55 -7.89
N PHE A 102 10.02 3.18 -8.92
CA PHE A 102 10.73 3.58 -10.13
C PHE A 102 10.70 5.10 -10.27
N ALA A 103 11.77 5.68 -10.81
CA ALA A 103 11.85 7.12 -11.05
C ALA A 103 12.51 7.45 -12.40
N SER A 104 12.16 8.64 -12.89
CA SER A 104 12.79 9.32 -14.03
C SER A 104 12.66 10.83 -13.81
N PRO A 105 13.31 11.67 -14.63
CA PRO A 105 13.10 13.12 -14.58
C PRO A 105 11.64 13.56 -14.82
N LYS A 106 10.81 12.70 -15.42
CA LYS A 106 9.40 13.00 -15.74
C LYS A 106 8.42 12.65 -14.63
N GLY A 107 8.84 11.86 -13.64
CA GLY A 107 7.95 11.34 -12.60
C GLY A 107 8.39 10.01 -12.02
N SER A 108 7.55 9.45 -11.17
CA SER A 108 7.78 8.19 -10.45
C SER A 108 6.59 7.25 -10.53
N ILE A 109 6.87 5.96 -10.31
CA ILE A 109 5.87 4.92 -10.16
C ILE A 109 6.19 4.12 -8.91
N THR A 110 5.25 4.03 -7.98
CA THR A 110 5.32 3.10 -6.85
C THR A 110 4.38 1.95 -7.14
N GLN A 111 4.88 0.72 -7.00
CA GLN A 111 4.11 -0.49 -7.10
C GLN A 111 4.13 -1.23 -5.77
N ALA A 112 2.96 -1.65 -5.31
CA ALA A 112 2.79 -2.57 -4.20
C ALA A 112 2.02 -3.81 -4.69
N VAL A 113 2.49 -5.01 -4.34
CA VAL A 113 1.72 -6.25 -4.43
C VAL A 113 1.50 -6.75 -3.02
N VAL A 114 0.26 -7.01 -2.64
CA VAL A 114 -0.15 -7.36 -1.28
C VAL A 114 -1.02 -8.61 -1.31
N SER A 115 -0.75 -9.55 -0.40
CA SER A 115 -1.58 -10.75 -0.17
C SER A 115 -2.70 -10.41 0.81
N LEU A 116 -3.92 -10.23 0.30
CA LEU A 116 -5.10 -9.85 1.07
C LEU A 116 -6.15 -10.97 1.07
N PRO A 117 -6.86 -11.17 2.20
CA PRO A 117 -7.98 -12.12 2.25
C PRO A 117 -9.12 -11.65 1.34
N ALA A 118 -9.93 -12.61 0.88
CA ALA A 118 -11.11 -12.36 0.05
C ALA A 118 -12.00 -11.26 0.67
N GLY A 119 -12.56 -10.38 -0.16
CA GLY A 119 -13.41 -9.27 0.30
C GLY A 119 -12.66 -8.01 0.77
N VAL A 120 -11.36 -8.08 1.05
CA VAL A 120 -10.55 -6.88 1.36
C VAL A 120 -10.01 -6.27 0.07
N PHE A 121 -10.55 -5.10 -0.29
CA PHE A 121 -10.15 -4.30 -1.44
C PHE A 121 -10.49 -2.83 -1.15
N PRO A 122 -9.74 -1.84 -1.67
CA PRO A 122 -10.08 -0.43 -1.47
C PRO A 122 -11.53 -0.14 -1.90
N GLY A 123 -12.25 0.53 -1.01
CA GLY A 123 -13.62 0.98 -1.28
C GLY A 123 -13.68 2.01 -2.41
N PRO A 124 -14.89 2.41 -2.83
CA PRO A 124 -15.05 3.60 -3.65
C PRO A 124 -14.51 4.83 -2.92
N LEU A 125 -14.05 5.82 -3.69
CA LEU A 125 -13.64 7.11 -3.15
C LEU A 125 -14.83 7.76 -2.41
N PRO A 126 -14.68 8.15 -1.13
CA PRO A 126 -15.71 8.93 -0.43
C PRO A 126 -15.98 10.24 -1.17
N SER A 127 -17.23 10.70 -1.14
CA SER A 127 -17.67 11.88 -1.89
C SER A 127 -16.89 13.15 -1.53
N GLU A 128 -16.62 13.31 -0.24
CA GLU A 128 -15.84 14.38 0.38
C GLU A 128 -14.38 14.38 -0.09
N CYS A 129 -13.85 13.22 -0.52
CA CYS A 129 -12.49 13.09 -1.03
C CYS A 129 -12.37 13.39 -2.54
N GLY A 130 -13.46 13.77 -3.19
CA GLY A 130 -13.43 14.26 -4.57
C GLY A 130 -12.71 15.61 -4.71
N ALA A 131 -12.72 16.43 -3.67
CA ALA A 131 -11.93 17.67 -3.59
C ALA A 131 -11.68 18.08 -2.14
N TYR A 132 -10.42 18.38 -1.80
CA TYR A 132 -10.04 18.77 -0.44
C TYR A 132 -8.78 19.65 -0.45
N HIS A 133 -8.49 20.34 0.65
CA HIS A 133 -7.32 21.19 0.80
C HIS A 133 -6.28 20.53 1.71
N ALA A 134 -5.00 20.78 1.41
CA ALA A 134 -3.93 20.46 2.32
C ALA A 134 -2.95 21.61 2.43
N HIS A 135 -2.51 21.89 3.65
CA HIS A 135 -1.38 22.75 3.91
C HIS A 135 -0.12 21.90 4.02
N VAL A 136 0.77 22.03 3.04
CA VAL A 136 1.99 21.22 2.90
C VAL A 136 3.19 22.14 2.90
N ARG A 137 4.00 22.09 3.96
CA ARG A 137 5.26 22.86 4.08
C ARG A 137 5.09 24.36 3.77
N GLY A 138 4.03 24.99 4.28
CA GLY A 138 3.76 26.41 4.08
C GLY A 138 2.97 26.75 2.81
N ILE A 139 2.58 25.76 2.00
CA ILE A 139 1.86 25.96 0.75
C ILE A 139 0.47 25.32 0.85
N ASP A 140 -0.56 26.09 0.49
CA ASP A 140 -1.91 25.55 0.32
C ASP A 140 -2.02 24.83 -1.03
N VAL A 141 -2.47 23.58 -0.97
CA VAL A 141 -2.61 22.69 -2.11
C VAL A 141 -4.06 22.25 -2.20
N VAL A 142 -4.67 22.43 -3.35
CA VAL A 142 -5.99 21.89 -3.67
C VAL A 142 -5.82 20.55 -4.36
N TYR A 143 -6.42 19.51 -3.78
CA TYR A 143 -6.53 18.19 -4.37
C TYR A 143 -7.90 18.04 -5.03
N ARG A 144 -7.94 17.45 -6.22
CA ARG A 144 -9.18 17.02 -6.87
C ARG A 144 -8.99 15.62 -7.43
N THR A 145 -9.81 14.69 -6.98
CA THR A 145 -9.73 13.29 -7.37
C THR A 145 -10.98 12.91 -8.15
N ARG A 146 -10.78 12.19 -9.25
CA ARG A 146 -11.88 11.63 -10.05
C ARG A 146 -11.65 10.18 -10.38
N ASP A 147 -12.74 9.43 -10.41
CA ASP A 147 -12.77 8.05 -10.86
C ASP A 147 -12.49 7.99 -12.36
N LEU A 148 -11.70 7.02 -12.77
CA LEU A 148 -11.47 6.69 -14.17
C LEU A 148 -12.25 5.44 -14.51
N LYS A 149 -13.11 5.52 -15.55
CA LYS A 149 -13.74 4.31 -16.09
C LYS A 149 -12.64 3.37 -16.61
N MET A 150 -12.53 2.21 -15.98
CA MET A 150 -11.64 1.14 -16.38
C MET A 150 -12.42 -0.01 -17.02
N PRO A 151 -11.82 -0.72 -17.99
CA PRO A 151 -12.28 -2.06 -18.33
C PRO A 151 -12.23 -2.97 -17.09
N LYS A 152 -13.12 -3.96 -17.03
CA LYS A 152 -13.06 -5.00 -16.02
C LYS A 152 -11.74 -5.77 -16.20
N GLN A 153 -10.95 -5.81 -15.14
CA GLN A 153 -9.63 -6.47 -15.08
C GLN A 153 -9.54 -7.19 -13.74
N GLY A 154 -9.04 -8.43 -13.77
CA GLY A 154 -9.05 -9.28 -12.58
C GLY A 154 -10.46 -9.49 -12.02
N ASP A 155 -10.52 -9.75 -10.71
CA ASP A 155 -11.78 -9.91 -9.97
C ASP A 155 -12.38 -8.55 -9.61
N GLU A 156 -11.52 -7.58 -9.27
CA GLU A 156 -11.87 -6.21 -8.92
C GLU A 156 -10.82 -5.24 -9.50
N SER A 157 -11.26 -4.10 -10.03
CA SER A 157 -10.37 -3.04 -10.53
C SER A 157 -10.91 -1.64 -10.22
N ARG A 158 -10.01 -0.72 -9.87
CA ARG A 158 -10.31 0.71 -9.68
C ARG A 158 -9.14 1.56 -10.17
N ALA A 159 -9.44 2.73 -10.72
CA ALA A 159 -8.44 3.75 -10.98
C ALA A 159 -8.98 5.14 -10.70
N TYR A 160 -8.07 6.00 -10.25
CA TYR A 160 -8.35 7.39 -9.96
C TYR A 160 -7.29 8.28 -10.61
N LEU A 161 -7.67 9.52 -10.89
CA LEU A 161 -6.73 10.59 -11.22
C LEU A 161 -6.94 11.74 -10.24
N THR A 162 -5.88 12.07 -9.53
CA THR A 162 -5.83 13.20 -8.61
C THR A 162 -4.97 14.31 -9.19
N THR A 163 -5.47 15.53 -9.23
CA THR A 163 -4.65 16.72 -9.48
C THR A 163 -4.32 17.39 -8.15
N ALA A 164 -3.06 17.72 -7.94
CA ALA A 164 -2.60 18.52 -6.80
C ALA A 164 -2.07 19.86 -7.34
N SER A 165 -2.66 20.97 -6.91
CA SER A 165 -2.35 22.31 -7.39
C SER A 165 -2.11 23.26 -6.22
N GLY A 166 -0.96 23.92 -6.17
CA GLY A 166 -0.62 24.88 -5.11
C GLY A 166 0.53 25.81 -5.52
N GLY A 167 0.36 27.12 -5.29
CA GLY A 167 1.23 28.15 -5.88
C GLY A 167 1.31 28.00 -7.41
N ASP A 168 2.50 28.11 -7.98
CA ASP A 168 2.76 27.91 -9.42
C ASP A 168 3.01 26.44 -9.80
N ARG A 169 2.74 25.49 -8.90
CA ARG A 169 3.06 24.08 -9.09
C ARG A 169 1.79 23.25 -9.28
N GLN A 170 1.88 22.30 -10.22
CA GLN A 170 0.86 21.30 -10.46
C GLN A 170 1.50 19.93 -10.64
N ALA A 171 0.89 18.93 -10.02
CA ALA A 171 1.19 17.52 -10.22
C ALA A 171 -0.10 16.73 -10.44
N GLN A 172 0.05 15.60 -11.11
CA GLN A 172 -0.99 14.59 -11.26
C GLN A 172 -0.53 13.29 -10.63
N ILE A 173 -1.46 12.62 -9.96
CA ILE A 173 -1.28 11.34 -9.31
C ILE A 173 -2.33 10.40 -9.89
N GLY A 174 -1.90 9.42 -10.68
CA GLY A 174 -2.78 8.36 -11.15
C GLY A 174 -2.63 7.13 -10.27
N THR A 175 -3.73 6.53 -9.86
CA THR A 175 -3.71 5.26 -9.12
C THR A 175 -4.47 4.19 -9.89
N VAL A 176 -3.98 2.96 -9.82
CA VAL A 176 -4.62 1.77 -10.38
C VAL A 176 -4.48 0.64 -9.38
N THR A 177 -5.58 0.01 -9.01
CA THR A 177 -5.59 -1.14 -8.12
C THR A 177 -6.33 -2.29 -8.79
N ILE A 178 -5.69 -3.45 -8.88
CA ILE A 178 -6.22 -4.67 -9.48
C ILE A 178 -6.15 -5.80 -8.46
N ARG A 179 -7.22 -6.57 -8.35
CA ARG A 179 -7.28 -7.80 -7.57
C ARG A 179 -7.33 -9.03 -8.48
N ARG A 180 -6.60 -10.07 -8.11
CA ARG A 180 -6.81 -11.43 -8.61
C ARG A 180 -6.57 -12.46 -7.51
N GLY A 181 -7.63 -13.18 -7.12
CA GLY A 181 -7.66 -14.04 -5.95
C GLY A 181 -7.29 -13.27 -4.69
N THR A 182 -6.25 -13.74 -4.01
CA THR A 182 -5.69 -13.11 -2.81
C THR A 182 -4.64 -12.04 -3.11
N LEU A 183 -4.21 -11.88 -4.36
CA LEU A 183 -3.19 -10.88 -4.70
C LEU A 183 -3.86 -9.58 -5.15
N VAL A 184 -3.44 -8.47 -4.55
CA VAL A 184 -3.81 -7.12 -4.97
C VAL A 184 -2.57 -6.36 -5.38
N MET A 185 -2.57 -5.82 -6.59
CA MET A 185 -1.53 -4.91 -7.06
C MET A 185 -2.06 -3.48 -7.05
N SER A 186 -1.38 -2.58 -6.36
CA SER A 186 -1.64 -1.15 -6.38
C SER A 186 -0.47 -0.42 -7.01
N LEU A 187 -0.77 0.45 -7.96
CA LEU A 187 0.18 1.27 -8.71
C LEU A 187 -0.17 2.73 -8.47
N MET A 188 0.83 3.53 -8.14
CA MET A 188 0.72 4.98 -7.99
C MET A 188 1.74 5.64 -8.93
N VAL A 189 1.25 6.44 -9.86
CA VAL A 189 2.05 7.17 -10.85
C VAL A 189 2.00 8.65 -10.50
N VAL A 190 3.14 9.29 -10.31
CA VAL A 190 3.23 10.73 -10.02
C VAL A 190 4.02 11.42 -11.12
N GLY A 191 3.50 12.52 -11.66
CA GLY A 191 4.19 13.33 -12.67
C GLY A 191 3.50 14.66 -12.92
N ARG A 192 4.02 15.46 -13.87
CA ARG A 192 3.36 16.71 -14.28
C ARG A 192 2.03 16.45 -15.00
N GLU A 193 2.01 15.37 -15.79
CA GLU A 193 0.84 14.90 -16.53
C GLU A 193 0.83 13.38 -16.47
N VAL A 194 -0.31 12.80 -16.09
CA VAL A 194 -0.53 11.35 -16.06
C VAL A 194 -1.57 11.00 -17.12
N LYS A 195 -1.12 10.29 -18.15
CA LYS A 195 -1.99 9.90 -19.26
C LYS A 195 -2.89 8.74 -18.87
N ARG A 196 -4.20 8.91 -19.05
CA ARG A 196 -5.20 7.86 -18.81
C ARG A 196 -4.86 6.55 -19.51
N ALA A 197 -4.48 6.60 -20.79
CA ALA A 197 -4.12 5.40 -21.54
C ALA A 197 -2.96 4.64 -20.91
N GLY A 198 -1.97 5.35 -20.35
CA GLY A 198 -0.86 4.74 -19.62
C GLY A 198 -1.31 4.02 -18.36
N LEU A 199 -2.26 4.59 -17.59
CA LEU A 199 -2.85 3.92 -16.44
C LEU A 199 -3.62 2.65 -16.83
N MET A 200 -4.39 2.68 -17.93
CA MET A 200 -5.12 1.49 -18.39
C MET A 200 -4.17 0.37 -18.82
N GLU A 201 -3.07 0.71 -19.48
CA GLU A 201 -2.05 -0.26 -19.87
C GLU A 201 -1.36 -0.85 -18.64
N LEU A 202 -1.03 -0.02 -17.64
CA LEU A 202 -0.50 -0.50 -16.36
C LEU A 202 -1.47 -1.46 -15.65
N GLY A 203 -2.77 -1.16 -15.66
CA GLY A 203 -3.79 -2.07 -15.12
C GLY A 203 -3.86 -3.40 -15.86
N LYS A 204 -3.73 -3.38 -17.19
CA LYS A 204 -3.70 -4.60 -18.01
C LYS A 204 -2.46 -5.45 -17.69
N LEU A 205 -1.29 -4.82 -17.61
CA LEU A 205 -0.04 -5.50 -17.26
C LEU A 205 -0.09 -6.07 -15.84
N ALA A 206 -0.66 -5.31 -14.89
CA ALA A 206 -0.89 -5.76 -13.53
C ALA A 206 -1.74 -7.04 -13.50
N ASP A 207 -2.89 -7.03 -14.18
CA ASP A 207 -3.77 -8.21 -14.25
C ASP A 207 -3.07 -9.43 -14.84
N GLN A 208 -2.36 -9.25 -15.96
CA GLN A 208 -1.59 -10.33 -16.60
C GLN A 208 -0.49 -10.89 -15.70
N ASN A 209 0.18 -10.04 -14.92
CA ASN A 209 1.25 -10.52 -14.05
C ASN A 209 0.70 -11.20 -12.80
N LEU A 210 -0.39 -10.66 -12.23
CA LEU A 210 -1.10 -11.31 -11.14
C LEU A 210 -1.67 -12.67 -11.57
N SER A 211 -2.15 -12.81 -12.82
CA SER A 211 -2.67 -14.10 -13.30
C SER A 211 -1.60 -15.16 -13.41
N ARG A 212 -0.38 -14.78 -13.82
CA ARG A 212 0.77 -15.70 -13.84
C ARG A 212 1.22 -16.06 -12.43
N ALA A 213 1.22 -15.10 -11.52
CA ALA A 213 1.65 -15.31 -10.14
C ALA A 213 0.59 -16.02 -9.28
N ALA A 214 -0.67 -16.09 -9.70
CA ALA A 214 -1.74 -16.75 -8.93
C ALA A 214 -1.72 -18.28 -9.05
N VAL A 215 -1.03 -18.83 -10.06
CA VAL A 215 -0.86 -20.27 -10.33
C VAL A 215 0.17 -20.90 -9.40
#